data_AF-A0A9X3IYK1-F1
#
_entry.id   AF-A0A9X3IYK1-F1
#
_cell.length_a   1.000
_cell.length_b   1.000
_cell.length_c   1.000
_cell.angle_alpha   90.00
_cell.angle_beta   90.00
_cell.angle_gamma   90.00
#
_symmetry.space_group_name_H-M   'P 1'
#
loop_
_entity.id
_entity.type
_entity.pdbx_description
1 polymer ?
#
loop_
_entity_poly.entity_id
_entity_poly.type
_entity_poly.pdbx_seq_one_letter_code
_entity_poly.pdbx_strand_id
1 'polypeptide(L)'
;MFPAKCEDIGAPALTRTVEQALAKARTFALITERGQALFVGLSVIFGAGFHGDPQFTWAGRALAEIGGANERTRIEALLRGATECLDRFWAEEG
;
A
#
# COMPACT_ATOMS: atom_id res chain seq x y z
N MET A 1 26.39 20.15 -9.59
CA MET A 1 25.08 19.58 -9.20
C MET A 1 25.35 18.72 -7.96
N PHE A 2 24.79 19.07 -6.81
CA PHE A 2 25.24 18.62 -5.48
C PHE A 2 24.68 17.23 -5.10
N PRO A 3 25.52 16.23 -4.72
CA PRO A 3 25.08 14.88 -4.38
C PRO A 3 24.52 14.71 -2.95
N ALA A 4 24.93 15.53 -1.98
CA ALA A 4 24.53 15.38 -0.57
C ALA A 4 23.02 15.63 -0.32
N LYS A 5 22.35 16.42 -1.17
CA LYS A 5 20.90 16.63 -1.06
C LYS A 5 20.13 15.37 -1.43
N CYS A 6 20.63 14.48 -2.29
CA CYS A 6 19.89 13.28 -2.69
C CYS A 6 19.82 12.23 -1.57
N GLU A 7 20.85 12.11 -0.73
CA GLU A 7 20.86 11.21 0.44
C GLU A 7 19.84 11.66 1.50
N ASP A 8 19.83 12.94 1.83
CA ASP A 8 18.92 13.52 2.82
C ASP A 8 17.50 13.77 2.29
N ILE A 9 17.25 13.70 0.99
CA ILE A 9 15.87 13.79 0.45
C ILE A 9 15.14 12.46 0.63
N GLY A 10 15.86 11.33 0.54
CA GLY A 10 15.28 10.00 0.58
C GLY A 10 14.61 9.68 1.92
N ALA A 11 15.29 9.92 3.04
CA ALA A 11 14.77 9.58 4.36
C ALA A 11 13.53 10.42 4.76
N PRO A 12 13.51 11.76 4.64
CA PRO A 12 12.32 12.57 4.91
C PRO A 12 11.16 12.27 3.96
N ALA A 13 11.43 11.97 2.68
CA ALA A 13 10.39 11.57 1.75
C ALA A 13 9.77 10.23 2.14
N LEU A 14 10.59 9.26 2.58
CA LEU A 14 10.12 7.97 3.06
C LEU A 14 9.33 8.11 4.37
N THR A 15 9.82 8.86 5.35
CA THR A 15 9.10 9.15 6.59
C THR A 15 7.74 9.78 6.30
N ARG A 16 7.69 10.78 5.42
CA ARG A 16 6.43 11.41 5.01
C ARG A 16 5.49 10.41 4.33
N THR A 17 6.01 9.52 3.51
CA THR A 17 5.23 8.46 2.84
C THR A 17 4.63 7.52 3.87
N VAL A 18 5.41 7.09 4.86
CA VAL A 18 4.94 6.23 5.96
C VAL A 18 3.84 6.94 6.76
N GLU A 19 4.05 8.19 7.17
CA GLU A 19 3.06 8.97 7.92
C GLU A 19 1.74 9.13 7.14
N GLN A 20 1.83 9.46 5.85
CA GLN A 20 0.66 9.59 4.98
C GLN A 20 -0.06 8.27 4.79
N ALA A 21 0.68 7.17 4.58
CA ALA A 21 0.13 5.84 4.44
C ALA A 21 -0.56 5.37 5.73
N LEU A 22 0.03 5.63 6.91
CA LEU A 22 -0.59 5.33 8.21
C LEU A 22 -1.89 6.12 8.42
N ALA A 23 -1.88 7.43 8.11
CA ALA A 23 -3.07 8.26 8.20
C ALA A 23 -4.18 7.75 7.25
N LYS A 24 -3.81 7.36 6.03
CA LYS A 24 -4.73 6.82 5.03
C LYS A 24 -5.27 5.43 5.39
N ALA A 25 -4.43 4.54 5.92
CA ALA A 25 -4.84 3.20 6.35
C ALA A 25 -6.01 3.26 7.35
N ARG A 26 -5.96 4.22 8.28
CA ARG A 26 -7.02 4.44 9.27
C ARG A 26 -8.36 4.85 8.63
N THR A 27 -8.35 5.59 7.51
CA THR A 27 -9.60 5.94 6.81
C THR A 27 -10.28 4.73 6.17
N PHE A 28 -9.54 3.63 5.97
CA PHE A 28 -10.06 2.36 5.49
C PHE A 28 -10.32 1.33 6.61
N ALA A 29 -10.39 1.80 7.87
CA ALA A 29 -10.57 0.95 9.04
C ALA A 29 -9.52 -0.17 9.15
N LEU A 30 -8.27 0.13 8.79
CA LEU A 30 -7.08 -0.65 9.14
C LEU A 30 -6.49 -0.06 10.43
N ILE A 31 -6.92 -0.61 11.56
CA ILE A 31 -6.60 -0.07 12.90
C ILE A 31 -5.54 -0.90 13.63
N THR A 32 -5.35 -2.17 13.26
CA THR A 32 -4.29 -2.99 13.79
C THR A 32 -2.93 -2.61 13.21
N GLU A 33 -1.87 -2.85 13.98
CA GLU A 33 -0.49 -2.69 13.52
C GLU A 33 -0.23 -3.50 12.24
N ARG A 34 -0.75 -4.73 12.15
CA ARG A 34 -0.63 -5.58 10.96
C ARG A 34 -1.29 -4.95 9.73
N GLY A 35 -2.49 -4.41 9.87
CA GLY A 35 -3.20 -3.75 8.77
C GLY A 35 -2.49 -2.49 8.30
N GLN A 36 -2.01 -1.69 9.25
CA GLN A 36 -1.25 -0.47 8.97
C GLN A 36 0.10 -0.76 8.30
N ALA A 37 0.87 -1.72 8.83
CA ALA A 37 2.15 -2.12 8.26
C ALA A 37 1.99 -2.67 6.83
N LEU A 38 0.96 -3.49 6.59
CA LEU A 38 0.65 -3.96 5.24
C LEU A 38 0.37 -2.79 4.29
N PHE A 39 -0.49 -1.85 4.68
CA PHE A 39 -0.84 -0.72 3.82
C PHE A 39 0.37 0.17 3.50
N VAL A 40 1.25 0.41 4.48
CA VAL A 40 2.53 1.11 4.28
C VAL A 40 3.41 0.35 3.30
N GLY A 41 3.60 -0.96 3.48
CA GLY A 41 4.40 -1.80 2.58
C GLY A 41 3.87 -1.76 1.14
N LEU A 42 2.56 -1.89 0.96
CA LEU A 42 1.93 -1.78 -0.36
C LEU A 42 2.10 -0.38 -0.97
N SER A 43 2.06 0.69 -0.16
CA SER A 43 2.32 2.05 -0.62
C SER A 43 3.77 2.26 -1.09
N VAL A 44 4.72 1.49 -0.55
CA VAL A 44 6.12 1.52 -1.00
C VAL A 44 6.29 0.71 -2.29
N ILE A 45 5.65 -0.46 -2.39
CA ILE A 45 5.79 -1.38 -3.54
C ILE A 45 5.03 -0.84 -4.77
N PHE A 46 3.77 -0.45 -4.60
CA PHE A 46 2.86 -0.05 -5.67
C PHE A 46 2.66 1.47 -5.77
N GLY A 47 3.32 2.24 -4.91
CA GLY A 47 3.17 3.70 -4.82
C GLY A 47 2.04 4.15 -3.88
N ALA A 48 2.16 5.35 -3.33
CA ALA A 48 1.23 5.88 -2.31
C ALA A 48 -0.24 6.00 -2.78
N GLY A 49 -0.48 6.02 -4.09
CA GLY A 49 -1.80 6.11 -4.71
C GLY A 49 -2.48 4.76 -5.01
N PHE A 50 -1.83 3.62 -4.74
CA PHE A 50 -2.27 2.31 -5.25
C PHE A 50 -3.74 1.97 -4.94
N HIS A 51 -4.23 2.38 -3.78
CA HIS A 51 -5.58 2.12 -3.30
C HIS A 51 -6.70 2.72 -4.17
N GLY A 52 -6.41 3.73 -4.97
CA GLY A 52 -7.34 4.36 -5.90
C GLY A 52 -6.94 4.20 -7.37
N ASP A 53 -5.88 3.46 -7.66
CA ASP A 53 -5.33 3.33 -9.00
C ASP A 53 -6.17 2.35 -9.85
N PRO A 54 -6.64 2.74 -11.05
CA PRO A 54 -7.33 1.83 -11.96
C PRO A 54 -6.52 0.58 -12.36
N GLN A 55 -5.19 0.62 -12.31
CA GLN A 55 -4.35 -0.56 -12.54
C GLN A 55 -4.45 -1.57 -11.40
N PHE A 56 -4.75 -1.11 -10.18
CA PHE A 56 -4.86 -1.92 -8.96
C PHE A 56 -6.29 -1.96 -8.43
N THR A 57 -7.26 -2.28 -9.29
CA THR A 57 -8.69 -2.35 -8.90
C THR A 57 -8.97 -3.28 -7.70
N TRP A 58 -8.13 -4.31 -7.48
CA TRP A 58 -8.20 -5.20 -6.32
C TRP A 58 -8.05 -4.44 -4.99
N ALA A 59 -7.22 -3.39 -4.95
CA ALA A 59 -6.96 -2.62 -3.75
C ALA A 59 -8.20 -1.80 -3.34
N GLY A 60 -8.77 -1.06 -4.29
CA GLY A 60 -9.99 -0.29 -4.05
C GLY A 60 -11.16 -1.17 -3.61
N ARG A 61 -11.34 -2.34 -4.24
CA ARG A 61 -12.38 -3.31 -3.87
C ARG A 61 -12.17 -3.88 -2.47
N ALA A 62 -10.93 -4.24 -2.12
CA ALA A 62 -10.61 -4.75 -0.78
C ALA A 62 -10.87 -3.71 0.33
N LEU A 63 -10.75 -2.42 0.01
CA LEU A 63 -10.88 -1.33 0.98
C LEU A 63 -12.30 -0.72 1.04
N ALA A 64 -13.16 -0.95 0.05
CA ALA A 64 -14.51 -0.39 -0.01
C ALA A 64 -15.49 -0.99 1.03
N GLU A 65 -15.24 -2.23 1.48
CA GLU A 65 -16.11 -2.97 2.40
C GLU A 65 -15.84 -2.61 3.88
N ILE A 66 -15.98 -1.33 4.22
CA ILE A 66 -15.73 -0.81 5.58
C ILE A 66 -16.84 -1.23 6.57
N GLY A 67 -18.05 -1.53 6.08
CA GLY A 67 -19.22 -1.86 6.91
C GLY A 67 -19.63 -3.35 6.94
N GLY A 68 -19.25 -4.15 5.94
CA GLY A 68 -19.66 -5.56 5.84
C GLY A 68 -18.61 -6.58 6.30
N ALA A 69 -17.32 -6.23 6.20
CA ALA A 69 -16.21 -7.12 6.49
C ALA A 69 -15.39 -6.65 7.70
N ASN A 70 -14.81 -7.59 8.44
CA ASN A 70 -13.84 -7.24 9.50
C ASN A 70 -12.48 -6.87 8.88
N GLU A 71 -11.61 -6.23 9.66
CA GLU A 71 -10.29 -5.79 9.18
C GLU A 71 -9.45 -6.93 8.61
N ARG A 72 -9.53 -8.13 9.20
CA ARG A 72 -8.80 -9.32 8.74
C ARG A 72 -9.15 -9.67 7.30
N THR A 73 -10.42 -9.66 6.93
CA THR A 73 -10.85 -9.94 5.57
C THR A 73 -10.28 -8.94 4.56
N ARG A 74 -10.20 -7.65 4.93
CA ARG A 74 -9.57 -6.63 4.08
C ARG A 74 -8.07 -6.88 3.91
N ILE A 75 -7.37 -7.20 4.99
CA ILE A 75 -5.94 -7.56 4.99
C ILE A 75 -5.68 -8.76 4.07
N GLU A 76 -6.48 -9.81 4.19
CA GLU A 76 -6.34 -11.01 3.35
C GLU A 76 -6.63 -10.73 1.88
N ALA A 77 -7.63 -9.90 1.57
CA ALA A 77 -7.93 -9.49 0.20
C ALA A 77 -6.81 -8.64 -0.42
N LEU A 78 -6.22 -7.72 0.36
CA LEU A 78 -5.08 -6.91 -0.07
C LEU A 78 -3.84 -7.77 -0.34
N LEU A 79 -3.51 -8.69 0.58
CA LEU A 79 -2.37 -9.60 0.40
C LEU A 79 -2.52 -10.45 -0.86
N ARG A 80 -3.70 -11.05 -1.04
CA ARG A 80 -4.00 -11.87 -2.21
C ARG A 80 -3.84 -11.08 -3.51
N GLY A 81 -4.47 -9.91 -3.60
CA GLY A 81 -4.40 -9.07 -4.79
C GLY A 81 -2.97 -8.58 -5.09
N ALA A 82 -2.18 -8.27 -4.06
CA ALA A 82 -0.79 -7.89 -4.21
C ALA A 82 0.07 -9.04 -4.76
N THR A 83 -0.07 -10.25 -4.20
CA THR A 83 0.66 -11.44 -4.68
C THR A 83 0.29 -11.77 -6.12
N GLU A 84 -1.00 -11.83 -6.46
CA GLU A 84 -1.46 -12.09 -7.84
C GLU A 84 -0.95 -11.03 -8.84
N CYS A 85 -0.83 -9.78 -8.40
CA CYS A 85 -0.29 -8.71 -9.23
C CYS A 85 1.21 -8.90 -9.48
N LEU A 86 1.98 -9.18 -8.43
CA LEU A 86 3.43 -9.39 -8.51
C LEU A 86 3.78 -10.66 -9.31
N ASP A 87 3.04 -11.74 -9.11
CA ASP A 87 3.22 -12.98 -9.87
C ASP A 87 3.01 -12.75 -11.37
N ARG A 88 2.03 -11.92 -11.74
CA ARG A 88 1.81 -11.53 -13.13
C ARG A 88 2.98 -10.71 -13.68
N PHE A 89 3.45 -9.71 -12.93
CA PHE A 89 4.60 -8.90 -13.33
C PHE A 89 5.85 -9.75 -13.59
N TRP A 90 6.14 -10.72 -12.72
CA TRP A 90 7.32 -11.58 -12.89
C TRP A 90 7.13 -12.75 -13.85
N ALA A 91 5.89 -13.12 -14.18
CA ALA A 91 5.62 -14.10 -15.24
C ALA A 91 5.80 -13.53 -16.66
N GLU A 92 5.74 -12.21 -16.83
CA GLU A 92 5.91 -11.53 -18.12
C GLU A 92 7.39 -11.25 -18.46
N GLU A 93 8.31 -11.41 -17.51
CA GLU A 93 9.76 -11.22 -17.69
C GLU A 93 10.56 -12.53 -17.93
N GLY A 94 9.91 -13.69 -17.93
CA GLY A 94 10.54 -15.02 -18.14
C GLY A 94 10.17 -15.67 -19.46
#